data_AF-A0A1H6UEV1-F1
#
_entry.id   AF-A0A1H6UEV1-F1
#
_cell.length_a   1.000
_cell.length_b   1.000
_cell.length_c   1.000
_cell.angle_alpha   90.00
_cell.angle_beta   90.00
_cell.angle_gamma   90.00
#
_symmetry.space_group_name_H-M   'P 1'
#
loop_
_entity.id
_entity.type
_entity.pdbx_description
1 polymer ?
#
loop_
_entity_poly.entity_id
_entity_poly.type
_entity_poly.pdbx_seq_one_letter_code
_entity_poly.pdbx_strand_id
1 'polypeptide(L)'
;MARIRVRDGETITTETIVGAGDALWIREGGTIARTGGAPAVRITGNDAIVRNDGTISVTGSSDAALVGEFSGVLDLRLSNRGTISADAVAVELSSETGTTGDVLFTNFGSIIGGDDHAIAMRDLRASTITLRNMAGGLITNDGDSDVVRPGHDAATAITVINGGTILAGNLDGETSGGDAIDFQPKDGGVAGKVVNLSTGHIEGGKHGITGANDALIQNAAGGVIIGRNGSGVNFDTEAADGDGYVTVVNNGLISGRYDGFGDGDGDGVDVDYLVSIRNTGTIEGIGADLIENFADGIAAGGGRINNLAGGLIHGQSNGILIDDGDRNGAYAETTLINDGTVSAELGYAVRFIGDFDDLIINSGTIATDAEIAIDAGAGDDKVRNQGQIIGNVDLGEGNDDYRGDGEVAGEIWGGAGDDVIAGGAGADVIVGGEGRDRLTGGAGNDVFVFADVNDSGATFGTADRIVDFTAGDQIDLSGIDSNPAEAGDQAFSFIGDAAFSGVAGELRIAADRGNTVIYADMDGDMAADFALVVVDLVDPSVLSLQL
;
A
#
# COMPACT_ATOMS: atom_id res chain seq x y z
N MET A 1 40.51 -15.58 -26.20
CA MET A 1 41.15 -14.78 -25.15
C MET A 1 42.14 -13.77 -25.73
N ALA A 2 41.64 -12.85 -26.54
CA ALA A 2 42.26 -11.58 -26.86
C ALA A 2 42.05 -10.58 -25.69
N ARG A 3 42.96 -9.62 -25.57
CA ARG A 3 42.82 -8.47 -24.66
C ARG A 3 42.86 -7.19 -25.48
N ILE A 4 41.69 -6.64 -25.75
CA ILE A 4 41.52 -5.37 -26.46
C ILE A 4 41.73 -4.25 -25.44
N ARG A 5 42.59 -3.29 -25.75
CA ARG A 5 42.91 -2.17 -24.86
C ARG A 5 42.81 -0.86 -25.62
N VAL A 6 41.99 0.05 -25.13
CA VAL A 6 41.89 1.43 -25.59
C VAL A 6 42.59 2.32 -24.58
N ARG A 7 43.63 3.02 -24.99
CA ARG A 7 44.49 3.84 -24.13
C ARG A 7 43.91 5.24 -23.96
N ASP A 8 44.46 5.96 -22.98
CA ASP A 8 44.20 7.38 -22.82
C ASP A 8 44.51 8.16 -24.12
N GLY A 9 43.57 8.97 -24.57
CA GLY A 9 43.59 9.73 -25.82
C GLY A 9 43.41 8.90 -27.10
N GLU A 10 43.23 7.58 -26.99
CA GLU A 10 42.95 6.72 -28.14
C GLU A 10 41.46 6.75 -28.49
N THR A 11 41.14 6.99 -29.76
CA THR A 11 39.77 6.94 -30.28
C THR A 11 39.64 5.82 -31.32
N ILE A 12 38.71 4.90 -31.09
CA ILE A 12 38.28 3.89 -32.06
C ILE A 12 36.94 4.33 -32.63
N THR A 13 36.83 4.38 -33.96
CA THR A 13 35.61 4.79 -34.67
C THR A 13 34.91 3.65 -35.43
N THR A 14 35.43 2.43 -35.31
CA THR A 14 34.85 1.21 -35.88
C THR A 14 34.23 0.36 -34.78
N GLU A 15 33.29 -0.51 -35.15
CA GLU A 15 32.75 -1.52 -34.22
C GLU A 15 33.87 -2.35 -33.58
N THR A 16 33.80 -2.50 -32.26
CA THR A 16 34.71 -3.37 -31.51
C THR A 16 33.99 -4.64 -31.11
N ILE A 17 34.43 -5.77 -31.65
CA ILE A 17 33.86 -7.09 -31.36
C ILE A 17 34.62 -7.75 -30.21
N VAL A 18 33.89 -8.15 -29.15
CA VAL A 18 34.41 -8.88 -27.99
C VAL A 18 33.88 -10.32 -28.06
N GLY A 19 34.75 -11.26 -28.44
CA GLY A 19 34.40 -12.66 -28.57
C GLY A 19 34.48 -13.45 -27.27
N ALA A 20 34.28 -14.77 -27.37
CA ALA A 20 34.23 -15.66 -26.20
C ALA A 20 35.54 -15.67 -25.40
N GLY A 21 35.45 -15.44 -24.09
CA GLY A 21 36.58 -15.34 -23.17
C GLY A 21 37.50 -14.13 -23.42
N ASP A 22 37.13 -13.20 -24.29
CA ASP A 22 37.91 -12.00 -24.55
C ASP A 22 37.67 -10.93 -23.49
N ALA A 23 38.61 -9.98 -23.40
CA ALA A 23 38.48 -8.84 -22.49
C ALA A 23 38.70 -7.52 -23.23
N LEU A 24 37.79 -6.57 -23.03
CA LEU A 24 37.89 -5.19 -23.48
C LEU A 24 38.16 -4.27 -22.28
N TRP A 25 39.27 -3.54 -22.30
CA TRP A 25 39.61 -2.53 -21.29
C TRP A 25 39.79 -1.16 -21.94
N ILE A 26 38.89 -0.24 -21.63
CA ILE A 26 38.96 1.16 -22.05
C ILE A 26 39.46 1.95 -20.85
N ARG A 27 40.60 2.61 -21.00
CA ARG A 27 41.17 3.49 -19.96
C ARG A 27 40.44 4.82 -19.93
N GLU A 28 40.56 5.53 -18.80
CA GLU A 28 40.21 6.94 -18.72
C GLU A 28 40.84 7.72 -19.90
N GLY A 29 40.05 8.59 -20.52
CA GLY A 29 40.42 9.33 -21.73
C GLY A 29 40.38 8.52 -23.05
N GLY A 30 40.26 7.20 -22.97
CA GLY A 30 40.04 6.33 -24.14
C GLY A 30 38.59 6.38 -24.62
N THR A 31 38.37 6.30 -25.92
CA THR A 31 37.05 6.44 -26.54
C THR A 31 36.80 5.36 -27.60
N ILE A 32 35.62 4.74 -27.56
CA ILE A 32 35.04 4.01 -28.69
C ILE A 32 33.74 4.73 -29.07
N ALA A 33 33.75 5.47 -30.17
CA ALA A 33 32.63 6.31 -30.56
C ALA A 33 32.22 6.05 -31.99
N ARG A 34 30.92 5.96 -32.25
CA ARG A 34 30.38 5.79 -33.59
C ARG A 34 29.29 6.81 -33.89
N THR A 35 29.15 7.10 -35.18
CA THR A 35 28.05 7.90 -35.71
C THR A 35 27.41 7.11 -36.85
N GLY A 36 26.14 6.75 -36.69
CA GLY A 36 25.34 5.97 -37.64
C GLY A 36 25.66 4.46 -37.72
N GLY A 37 24.59 3.66 -37.78
CA GLY A 37 24.50 2.35 -38.44
C GLY A 37 25.39 1.20 -37.93
N ALA A 38 25.50 1.02 -36.62
CA ALA A 38 25.82 -0.21 -35.86
C ALA A 38 26.41 0.16 -34.47
N PRO A 39 26.43 -0.76 -33.48
CA PRO A 39 26.91 -0.48 -32.13
C PRO A 39 28.41 -0.14 -32.07
N ALA A 40 28.82 0.56 -31.02
CA ALA A 40 30.24 0.84 -30.75
C ALA A 40 30.97 -0.42 -30.25
N VAL A 41 30.33 -1.18 -29.36
CA VAL A 41 30.84 -2.45 -28.85
C VAL A 41 29.79 -3.55 -29.07
N ARG A 42 30.22 -4.67 -29.66
CA ARG A 42 29.40 -5.88 -29.79
C ARG A 42 30.05 -7.04 -29.06
N ILE A 43 29.33 -7.65 -28.13
CA ILE A 43 29.76 -8.83 -27.39
C ILE A 43 29.09 -10.05 -28.02
N THR A 44 29.89 -10.97 -28.55
CA THR A 44 29.38 -12.12 -29.34
C THR A 44 29.71 -13.47 -28.71
N GLY A 45 30.40 -13.50 -27.57
CA GLY A 45 30.78 -14.74 -26.95
C GLY A 45 30.70 -14.73 -25.44
N ASN A 46 30.47 -15.93 -24.91
CA ASN A 46 30.36 -16.19 -23.49
C ASN A 46 31.68 -15.93 -22.75
N ASP A 47 31.65 -15.73 -21.43
CA ASP A 47 32.82 -15.43 -20.59
C ASP A 47 33.52 -14.08 -20.91
N ALA A 48 32.83 -13.17 -21.60
CA ALA A 48 33.38 -11.87 -21.96
C ALA A 48 33.50 -10.93 -20.74
N ILE A 49 34.57 -10.13 -20.73
CA ILE A 49 34.82 -9.11 -19.70
C ILE A 49 34.96 -7.73 -20.35
N VAL A 50 34.08 -6.80 -19.98
CA VAL A 50 34.21 -5.39 -20.39
C VAL A 50 34.47 -4.53 -19.16
N ARG A 51 35.53 -3.71 -19.24
CA ARG A 51 35.82 -2.65 -18.27
C ARG A 51 35.94 -1.33 -19.01
N ASN A 52 35.01 -0.42 -18.74
CA ASN A 52 35.00 0.92 -19.31
C ASN A 52 35.34 1.95 -18.24
N ASP A 53 36.53 2.54 -18.29
CA ASP A 53 36.91 3.74 -17.53
C ASP A 53 36.86 5.01 -18.40
N GLY A 54 36.55 4.88 -19.70
CA GLY A 54 36.51 5.97 -20.68
C GLY A 54 35.11 6.15 -21.28
N THR A 55 35.02 6.36 -22.59
CA THR A 55 33.74 6.60 -23.28
C THR A 55 33.42 5.51 -24.28
N ILE A 56 32.20 4.97 -24.22
CA ILE A 56 31.56 4.20 -25.28
C ILE A 56 30.34 5.00 -25.74
N SER A 57 30.26 5.39 -27.01
CA SER A 57 29.12 6.19 -27.47
C SER A 57 28.67 5.90 -28.89
N VAL A 58 27.36 6.02 -29.13
CA VAL A 58 26.74 5.98 -30.46
C VAL A 58 25.83 7.20 -30.64
N THR A 59 25.94 7.91 -31.75
CA THR A 59 25.03 9.01 -32.11
C THR A 59 24.52 8.87 -33.54
N GLY A 60 23.41 9.54 -33.86
CA GLY A 60 22.74 9.51 -35.16
C GLY A 60 22.28 8.11 -35.59
N SER A 61 21.97 7.24 -34.62
CA SER A 61 21.52 5.87 -34.87
C SER A 61 20.57 5.39 -33.78
N SER A 62 19.68 4.45 -34.12
CA SER A 62 18.86 3.71 -33.15
C SER A 62 19.59 2.48 -32.56
N ASP A 63 20.87 2.28 -32.91
CA ASP A 63 21.67 1.18 -32.39
C ASP A 63 22.15 1.47 -30.98
N ALA A 64 22.23 0.43 -30.15
CA ALA A 64 22.76 0.60 -28.82
C ALA A 64 24.28 0.87 -28.81
N ALA A 65 24.80 1.54 -27.77
CA ALA A 65 26.24 1.78 -27.65
C ALA A 65 27.01 0.49 -27.38
N LEU A 66 26.47 -0.35 -26.50
CA LEU A 66 26.98 -1.69 -26.23
C LEU A 66 25.84 -2.70 -26.44
N VAL A 67 26.08 -3.68 -27.33
CA VAL A 67 25.15 -4.78 -27.62
C VAL A 67 25.75 -6.11 -27.23
N GLY A 68 24.96 -7.00 -26.65
CA GLY A 68 25.30 -8.41 -26.44
C GLY A 68 24.16 -9.32 -26.88
N GLU A 69 24.47 -10.31 -27.71
CA GLU A 69 23.53 -11.33 -28.19
C GLU A 69 24.12 -12.71 -27.86
N PHE A 70 23.48 -13.47 -26.98
CA PHE A 70 24.08 -14.66 -26.36
C PHE A 70 23.30 -15.96 -26.63
N SER A 71 24.01 -17.10 -26.53
CA SER A 71 23.40 -18.43 -26.49
C SER A 71 24.26 -19.41 -25.68
N GLY A 72 23.63 -20.42 -25.06
CA GLY A 72 24.32 -21.47 -24.31
C GLY A 72 24.65 -21.08 -22.86
N VAL A 73 25.91 -21.18 -22.44
CA VAL A 73 26.34 -20.85 -21.05
C VAL A 73 26.99 -19.47 -21.04
N LEU A 74 26.32 -18.47 -20.45
CA LEU A 74 26.67 -17.06 -20.41
C LEU A 74 27.20 -16.66 -19.01
N ASP A 75 28.51 -16.46 -18.87
CA ASP A 75 29.07 -15.68 -17.75
C ASP A 75 29.55 -14.30 -18.25
N LEU A 76 28.76 -13.25 -18.03
CA LEU A 76 29.08 -11.90 -18.49
C LEU A 76 29.48 -10.99 -17.33
N ARG A 77 30.63 -10.29 -17.46
CA ARG A 77 31.05 -9.27 -16.50
C ARG A 77 31.27 -7.93 -17.16
N LEU A 78 30.39 -6.98 -16.86
CA LEU A 78 30.46 -5.60 -17.31
C LEU A 78 30.76 -4.68 -16.12
N SER A 79 31.75 -3.81 -16.26
CA SER A 79 32.06 -2.77 -15.28
C SER A 79 32.21 -1.43 -15.98
N ASN A 80 31.37 -0.46 -15.60
CA ASN A 80 31.44 0.91 -16.11
C ASN A 80 31.87 1.87 -14.99
N ARG A 81 32.90 2.68 -15.23
CA ARG A 81 33.35 3.81 -14.41
C ARG A 81 33.38 5.12 -15.19
N GLY A 82 33.36 5.04 -16.53
CA GLY A 82 33.25 6.20 -17.42
C GLY A 82 31.82 6.37 -17.92
N THR A 83 31.67 6.68 -19.20
CA THR A 83 30.38 6.94 -19.84
C THR A 83 30.06 5.89 -20.89
N ILE A 84 28.83 5.37 -20.86
CA ILE A 84 28.21 4.64 -21.96
C ILE A 84 26.97 5.44 -22.37
N SER A 85 26.87 5.87 -23.63
CA SER A 85 25.74 6.68 -24.07
C SER A 85 25.29 6.38 -25.49
N ALA A 86 23.99 6.44 -25.75
CA ALA A 86 23.44 6.32 -27.10
C ALA A 86 22.24 7.26 -27.30
N ASP A 87 21.94 7.61 -28.55
CA ASP A 87 20.71 8.34 -28.90
C ASP A 87 19.44 7.48 -28.74
N ALA A 88 19.58 6.15 -28.61
CA ALA A 88 18.49 5.21 -28.31
C ALA A 88 18.76 4.42 -27.03
N VAL A 89 19.41 3.26 -27.12
CA VAL A 89 19.71 2.41 -25.95
C VAL A 89 21.20 2.43 -25.57
N ALA A 90 21.58 2.73 -24.33
CA ALA A 90 23.01 2.73 -23.99
C ALA A 90 23.57 1.30 -23.93
N VAL A 91 22.85 0.38 -23.29
CA VAL A 91 23.23 -1.04 -23.18
C VAL A 91 22.05 -1.94 -23.51
N GLU A 92 22.23 -2.80 -24.51
CA GLU A 92 21.24 -3.79 -24.92
C GLU A 92 21.82 -5.20 -24.82
N LEU A 93 21.16 -6.08 -24.08
CA LEU A 93 21.58 -7.47 -23.89
C LEU A 93 20.40 -8.41 -24.14
N SER A 94 20.62 -9.48 -24.91
CA SER A 94 19.60 -10.48 -25.21
C SER A 94 20.20 -11.88 -25.32
N SER A 95 19.35 -12.91 -25.27
CA SER A 95 19.81 -14.29 -25.42
C SER A 95 18.77 -15.22 -26.04
N GLU A 96 19.23 -16.31 -26.67
CA GLU A 96 18.38 -17.42 -27.10
C GLU A 96 17.81 -18.22 -25.92
N THR A 97 16.74 -19.00 -26.17
CA THR A 97 16.12 -19.88 -25.18
C THR A 97 17.08 -20.95 -24.66
N GLY A 98 16.98 -21.27 -23.36
CA GLY A 98 17.85 -22.25 -22.70
C GLY A 98 19.25 -21.73 -22.33
N THR A 99 19.49 -20.43 -22.44
CA THR A 99 20.72 -19.80 -21.95
C THR A 99 20.78 -19.87 -20.42
N THR A 100 21.95 -20.20 -19.87
CA THR A 100 22.22 -20.37 -18.42
C THR A 100 23.49 -19.62 -18.02
N GLY A 101 23.79 -19.46 -16.73
CA GLY A 101 25.00 -18.75 -16.25
C GLY A 101 24.71 -17.41 -15.58
N ASP A 102 25.73 -16.60 -15.30
CA ASP A 102 25.57 -15.37 -14.52
C ASP A 102 25.91 -14.09 -15.29
N VAL A 103 25.00 -13.12 -15.25
CA VAL A 103 25.26 -11.76 -15.74
C VAL A 103 25.47 -10.82 -14.56
N LEU A 104 26.67 -10.24 -14.46
CA LEU A 104 26.99 -9.20 -13.49
C LEU A 104 27.36 -7.91 -14.19
N PHE A 105 26.53 -6.89 -14.01
CA PHE A 105 26.79 -5.54 -14.49
C PHE A 105 26.94 -4.59 -13.30
N THR A 106 28.10 -3.93 -13.18
CA THR A 106 28.37 -2.91 -12.17
C THR A 106 28.65 -1.55 -12.81
N ASN A 107 27.86 -0.54 -12.45
CA ASN A 107 28.03 0.85 -12.84
C ASN A 107 28.53 1.69 -11.66
N PHE A 108 29.54 2.51 -11.91
CA PHE A 108 30.03 3.59 -11.05
C PHE A 108 30.02 4.94 -11.76
N GLY A 109 29.86 4.94 -13.09
CA GLY A 109 29.89 6.13 -13.94
C GLY A 109 28.50 6.45 -14.47
N SER A 110 28.42 6.89 -15.72
CA SER A 110 27.16 7.27 -16.36
C SER A 110 26.75 6.27 -17.45
N ILE A 111 25.49 5.86 -17.43
CA ILE A 111 24.82 5.14 -18.51
C ILE A 111 23.64 6.01 -18.94
N ILE A 112 23.66 6.48 -20.19
CA ILE A 112 22.74 7.50 -20.70
C ILE A 112 22.10 6.99 -21.99
N GLY A 113 20.86 6.52 -21.88
CA GLY A 113 20.00 6.25 -23.04
C GLY A 113 19.47 7.56 -23.64
N GLY A 114 18.92 7.49 -24.84
CA GLY A 114 18.27 8.61 -25.50
C GLY A 114 16.76 8.43 -25.47
N ASP A 115 16.13 8.22 -26.63
CA ASP A 115 14.68 8.08 -26.78
C ASP A 115 14.10 6.73 -26.28
N ASP A 116 14.97 5.77 -25.95
CA ASP A 116 14.64 4.43 -25.47
C ASP A 116 15.27 4.19 -24.06
N HIS A 117 15.47 2.93 -23.66
CA HIS A 117 16.01 2.59 -22.35
C HIS A 117 17.47 3.01 -22.14
N ALA A 118 17.87 3.26 -20.89
CA ALA A 118 19.30 3.28 -20.55
C ALA A 118 19.89 1.86 -20.63
N ILE A 119 19.20 0.89 -20.04
CA ILE A 119 19.57 -0.52 -20.06
C ILE A 119 18.36 -1.35 -20.45
N ALA A 120 18.40 -1.98 -21.62
CA ALA A 120 17.41 -2.93 -22.08
C ALA A 120 18.00 -4.34 -22.08
N MET A 121 17.59 -5.19 -21.14
CA MET A 121 17.89 -6.62 -21.17
C MET A 121 16.72 -7.36 -21.81
N ARG A 122 16.57 -7.26 -23.13
CA ARG A 122 15.46 -7.81 -23.91
C ARG A 122 15.58 -9.34 -23.99
N ASP A 123 14.63 -10.08 -23.42
CA ASP A 123 14.65 -11.55 -23.47
C ASP A 123 15.96 -12.17 -22.96
N LEU A 124 16.66 -11.47 -22.06
CA LEU A 124 17.90 -11.99 -21.48
C LEU A 124 17.55 -13.06 -20.44
N ARG A 125 18.01 -14.28 -20.72
CA ARG A 125 17.82 -15.48 -19.92
C ARG A 125 19.18 -15.89 -19.34
N ALA A 126 19.21 -16.09 -18.03
CA ALA A 126 20.39 -16.51 -17.29
C ALA A 126 19.99 -17.30 -16.05
N SER A 127 20.94 -17.89 -15.35
CA SER A 127 20.69 -18.37 -13.99
C SER A 127 20.50 -17.19 -13.03
N THR A 128 21.36 -16.16 -13.17
CA THR A 128 21.21 -14.90 -12.43
C THR A 128 21.51 -13.69 -13.29
N ILE A 129 20.77 -12.61 -13.06
CA ILE A 129 21.09 -11.26 -13.57
C ILE A 129 21.22 -10.34 -12.37
N THR A 130 22.40 -9.76 -12.18
CA THR A 130 22.65 -8.76 -11.14
C THR A 130 23.13 -7.45 -11.74
N LEU A 131 22.30 -6.42 -11.64
CA LEU A 131 22.67 -5.04 -11.94
C LEU A 131 23.04 -4.31 -10.64
N ARG A 132 24.18 -3.65 -10.61
CA ARG A 132 24.65 -2.83 -9.48
C ARG A 132 24.92 -1.42 -9.95
N ASN A 133 24.09 -0.47 -9.57
CA ASN A 133 24.41 0.94 -9.67
C ASN A 133 25.01 1.41 -8.35
N MET A 134 26.32 1.66 -8.33
CA MET A 134 27.04 1.98 -7.11
C MET A 134 26.90 3.47 -6.77
N ALA A 135 27.26 3.87 -5.55
CA ALA A 135 27.23 5.27 -5.14
C ALA A 135 27.97 6.20 -6.12
N GLY A 136 27.29 7.27 -6.55
CA GLY A 136 27.77 8.20 -7.57
C GLY A 136 27.53 7.76 -9.02
N GLY A 137 27.09 6.51 -9.25
CA GLY A 137 26.69 6.05 -10.57
C GLY A 137 25.34 6.64 -10.98
N LEU A 138 25.21 6.98 -12.27
CA LEU A 138 23.99 7.46 -12.90
C LEU A 138 23.55 6.48 -13.98
N ILE A 139 22.27 6.13 -13.98
CA ILE A 139 21.58 5.45 -15.06
C ILE A 139 20.35 6.30 -15.39
N THR A 140 20.26 6.79 -16.63
CA THR A 140 19.18 7.66 -17.09
C THR A 140 18.96 7.47 -18.57
N ASN A 141 17.78 7.81 -19.07
CA ASN A 141 17.53 8.06 -20.48
C ASN A 141 17.10 9.52 -20.69
N ASP A 142 16.78 9.92 -21.92
CA ASP A 142 16.30 11.28 -22.29
C ASP A 142 14.86 11.22 -22.87
N GLY A 143 14.17 10.08 -22.77
CA GLY A 143 12.85 9.83 -23.37
C GLY A 143 11.82 9.25 -22.39
N ASP A 144 10.69 8.83 -22.97
CA ASP A 144 9.50 8.34 -22.24
C ASP A 144 9.52 6.82 -21.98
N SER A 145 10.62 6.15 -22.33
CA SER A 145 10.78 4.71 -22.07
C SER A 145 11.27 4.45 -20.65
N ASP A 146 11.18 3.21 -20.18
CA ASP A 146 11.73 2.83 -18.88
C ASP A 146 13.25 2.99 -18.86
N VAL A 147 13.81 3.35 -17.71
CA VAL A 147 15.26 3.53 -17.60
C VAL A 147 15.96 2.17 -17.61
N VAL A 148 15.46 1.24 -16.80
CA VAL A 148 16.02 -0.12 -16.67
C VAL A 148 14.92 -1.14 -16.87
N ARG A 149 15.12 -2.00 -17.87
CA ARG A 149 14.33 -3.21 -18.09
C ARG A 149 15.20 -4.44 -17.82
N PRO A 150 15.14 -5.04 -16.61
CA PRO A 150 16.11 -6.03 -16.19
C PRO A 150 15.66 -7.46 -16.54
N GLY A 151 15.76 -7.86 -17.80
CA GLY A 151 15.76 -9.27 -18.21
C GLY A 151 14.38 -9.91 -18.25
N HIS A 152 14.26 -11.00 -19.00
CA HIS A 152 12.99 -11.70 -19.20
C HIS A 152 13.22 -13.22 -19.26
N ASP A 153 12.91 -13.91 -18.16
CA ASP A 153 12.65 -15.36 -18.07
C ASP A 153 11.99 -15.70 -16.72
N ALA A 154 11.09 -16.68 -16.73
CA ALA A 154 10.55 -17.30 -15.52
C ALA A 154 11.63 -17.96 -14.66
N ALA A 155 12.72 -18.48 -15.24
CA ALA A 155 13.77 -19.17 -14.49
C ALA A 155 14.93 -18.27 -14.01
N THR A 156 14.96 -16.99 -14.40
CA THR A 156 16.09 -16.10 -14.10
C THR A 156 15.86 -15.34 -12.80
N ALA A 157 16.77 -15.50 -11.84
CA ALA A 157 16.77 -14.65 -10.65
C ALA A 157 17.35 -13.27 -10.97
N ILE A 158 16.51 -12.24 -10.95
CA ILE A 158 16.88 -10.86 -11.32
C ILE A 158 17.04 -10.03 -10.05
N THR A 159 18.16 -9.31 -9.92
CA THR A 159 18.42 -8.41 -8.80
C THR A 159 19.01 -7.09 -9.28
N VAL A 160 18.36 -5.98 -8.92
CA VAL A 160 18.88 -4.62 -9.07
C VAL A 160 19.32 -4.12 -7.69
N ILE A 161 20.58 -3.71 -7.55
CA ILE A 161 21.11 -3.07 -6.34
C ILE A 161 21.47 -1.63 -6.72
N ASN A 162 20.79 -0.67 -6.10
CA ASN A 162 21.02 0.75 -6.37
C ASN A 162 21.54 1.47 -5.12
N GLY A 163 22.72 2.06 -5.23
CA GLY A 163 23.23 3.07 -4.28
C GLY A 163 23.58 4.39 -4.96
N GLY A 164 23.36 4.50 -6.28
CA GLY A 164 23.51 5.72 -7.07
C GLY A 164 22.13 6.27 -7.46
N THR A 165 22.04 6.84 -8.65
CA THR A 165 20.79 7.40 -9.20
C THR A 165 20.34 6.57 -10.41
N ILE A 166 19.09 6.13 -10.38
CA ILE A 166 18.33 5.64 -11.54
C ILE A 166 17.19 6.63 -11.72
N LEU A 167 17.16 7.32 -12.86
CA LEU A 167 16.29 8.48 -13.07
C LEU A 167 15.71 8.48 -14.48
N ALA A 168 14.40 8.60 -14.61
CA ALA A 168 13.77 8.84 -15.91
C ALA A 168 14.12 10.24 -16.42
N GLY A 169 14.47 10.33 -17.71
CA GLY A 169 14.90 11.59 -18.34
C GLY A 169 13.81 12.63 -18.48
N ASN A 170 12.60 12.18 -18.81
CA ASN A 170 11.43 13.02 -18.87
C ASN A 170 10.66 12.92 -17.54
N LEU A 171 10.79 13.97 -16.73
CA LEU A 171 9.97 14.18 -15.52
C LEU A 171 8.86 15.23 -15.78
N ASP A 172 8.78 15.74 -17.01
CA ASP A 172 7.86 16.82 -17.40
C ASP A 172 6.54 16.20 -17.87
N GLY A 173 5.84 15.56 -16.92
CA GLY A 173 4.42 15.19 -16.92
C GLY A 173 3.72 15.04 -18.27
N GLU A 174 3.87 13.90 -18.91
CA GLU A 174 2.85 13.39 -19.83
C GLU A 174 2.46 12.01 -19.29
N THR A 175 1.23 11.57 -19.55
CA THR A 175 0.66 10.30 -19.10
C THR A 175 1.39 9.04 -19.63
N SER A 176 2.54 9.23 -20.29
CA SER A 176 3.41 8.23 -20.89
C SER A 176 4.84 8.23 -20.34
N GLY A 177 5.12 8.91 -19.21
CA GLY A 177 6.46 8.90 -18.60
C GLY A 177 6.94 7.49 -18.29
N GLY A 178 8.21 7.19 -18.60
CA GLY A 178 8.78 5.86 -18.38
C GLY A 178 9.06 5.57 -16.91
N ASP A 179 9.06 4.28 -16.55
CA ASP A 179 9.36 3.84 -15.20
C ASP A 179 10.86 3.81 -14.93
N ALA A 180 11.29 3.98 -13.68
CA ALA A 180 12.72 3.87 -13.40
C ALA A 180 13.20 2.40 -13.55
N ILE A 181 12.38 1.45 -13.08
CA ILE A 181 12.64 0.02 -13.22
C ILE A 181 11.32 -0.68 -13.57
N ASP A 182 11.29 -1.36 -14.71
CA ASP A 182 10.14 -2.17 -15.14
C ASP A 182 10.53 -3.66 -15.21
N PHE A 183 9.97 -4.45 -14.29
CA PHE A 183 9.96 -5.91 -14.37
C PHE A 183 8.80 -6.38 -15.28
N GLN A 184 9.09 -6.53 -16.57
CA GLN A 184 8.11 -6.96 -17.57
C GLN A 184 7.25 -8.15 -17.10
N PRO A 185 5.94 -8.19 -17.45
CA PRO A 185 4.99 -9.24 -17.04
C PRO A 185 5.45 -10.65 -17.44
N LYS A 186 5.08 -11.66 -16.65
CA LYS A 186 5.38 -13.08 -16.91
C LYS A 186 4.17 -13.97 -16.65
N ASP A 187 4.02 -15.02 -17.46
CA ASP A 187 3.29 -16.23 -17.05
C ASP A 187 4.17 -17.05 -16.07
N GLY A 188 3.87 -17.01 -14.77
CA GLY A 188 4.42 -17.92 -13.76
C GLY A 188 5.92 -17.82 -13.46
N GLY A 189 6.48 -16.61 -13.45
CA GLY A 189 7.93 -16.39 -13.34
C GLY A 189 8.50 -16.07 -11.95
N VAL A 190 9.83 -16.20 -11.80
CA VAL A 190 10.57 -15.89 -10.57
C VAL A 190 10.48 -14.42 -10.19
N ALA A 191 10.29 -14.16 -8.90
CA ALA A 191 10.16 -12.83 -8.32
C ALA A 191 11.33 -11.89 -8.63
N GLY A 192 11.03 -10.65 -8.98
CA GLY A 192 12.02 -9.57 -9.13
C GLY A 192 12.58 -9.13 -7.77
N LYS A 193 13.83 -8.66 -7.72
CA LYS A 193 14.40 -8.08 -6.49
C LYS A 193 15.04 -6.72 -6.71
N VAL A 194 14.66 -5.75 -5.90
CA VAL A 194 15.33 -4.44 -5.82
C VAL A 194 15.87 -4.21 -4.42
N VAL A 195 17.13 -3.77 -4.33
CA VAL A 195 17.77 -3.32 -3.09
C VAL A 195 18.25 -1.90 -3.29
N ASN A 196 17.46 -0.94 -2.82
CA ASN A 196 17.84 0.47 -2.79
C ASN A 196 18.58 0.75 -1.48
N LEU A 197 19.86 1.12 -1.59
CA LEU A 197 20.76 1.39 -0.48
C LEU A 197 20.53 2.81 0.07
N SER A 198 21.19 3.14 1.17
CA SER A 198 21.00 4.42 1.88
C SER A 198 21.35 5.69 1.09
N THR A 199 22.03 5.55 -0.04
CA THR A 199 22.36 6.64 -0.97
C THR A 199 21.66 6.49 -2.31
N GLY A 200 20.84 5.44 -2.44
CA GLY A 200 20.14 5.09 -3.67
C GLY A 200 18.95 6.02 -3.89
N HIS A 201 18.85 6.52 -5.10
CA HIS A 201 17.73 7.30 -5.60
C HIS A 201 17.16 6.59 -6.83
N ILE A 202 15.88 6.26 -6.80
CA ILE A 202 15.11 5.67 -7.90
C ILE A 202 13.93 6.60 -8.14
N GLU A 203 13.82 7.16 -9.34
CA GLU A 203 12.71 8.07 -9.67
C GLU A 203 12.30 7.87 -11.13
N GLY A 204 11.03 7.52 -11.32
CA GLY A 204 10.41 7.36 -12.63
C GLY A 204 9.49 8.53 -12.97
N GLY A 205 9.19 8.68 -14.27
CA GLY A 205 8.21 9.64 -14.75
C GLY A 205 6.78 9.21 -14.39
N LYS A 206 6.49 7.91 -14.50
CA LYS A 206 5.24 7.31 -14.00
C LYS A 206 5.48 6.64 -12.64
N HIS A 207 5.98 5.40 -12.62
CA HIS A 207 6.28 4.64 -11.40
C HIS A 207 7.77 4.61 -11.07
N GLY A 208 8.09 4.55 -9.77
CA GLY A 208 9.47 4.31 -9.34
C GLY A 208 9.93 2.90 -9.73
N ILE A 209 9.12 1.90 -9.41
CA ILE A 209 9.36 0.49 -9.77
C ILE A 209 8.01 -0.11 -10.16
N THR A 210 7.96 -0.80 -11.31
CA THR A 210 6.77 -1.52 -11.77
C THR A 210 7.04 -3.00 -12.07
N GLY A 211 5.97 -3.80 -12.13
CA GLY A 211 5.95 -5.14 -12.69
C GLY A 211 4.57 -5.81 -12.55
N ALA A 212 4.47 -7.09 -12.91
CA ALA A 212 3.20 -7.84 -12.84
C ALA A 212 3.37 -9.25 -12.24
N ASN A 213 4.37 -9.46 -11.40
CA ASN A 213 4.56 -10.70 -10.65
C ASN A 213 5.14 -10.36 -9.28
N ASP A 214 5.26 -11.36 -8.40
CA ASP A 214 5.94 -11.26 -7.11
C ASP A 214 7.25 -10.47 -7.19
N ALA A 215 7.49 -9.67 -6.17
CA ALA A 215 8.74 -8.93 -6.04
C ALA A 215 9.17 -8.75 -4.59
N LEU A 216 10.47 -8.57 -4.40
CA LEU A 216 11.06 -8.14 -3.14
C LEU A 216 11.71 -6.77 -3.31
N ILE A 217 11.10 -5.75 -2.72
CA ILE A 217 11.60 -4.37 -2.72
C ILE A 217 12.16 -4.06 -1.33
N GLN A 218 13.46 -3.75 -1.26
CA GLN A 218 14.13 -3.36 -0.02
C GLN A 218 14.65 -1.94 -0.15
N ASN A 219 14.05 -1.00 0.59
CA ASN A 219 14.49 0.39 0.65
C ASN A 219 15.15 0.67 2.00
N ALA A 220 16.47 0.93 1.97
CA ALA A 220 17.24 1.20 3.18
C ALA A 220 16.96 2.62 3.71
N ALA A 221 17.29 2.87 4.97
CA ALA A 221 17.21 4.21 5.54
C ALA A 221 18.09 5.19 4.76
N GLY A 222 17.50 6.31 4.32
CA GLY A 222 18.11 7.29 3.42
C GLY A 222 17.93 6.98 1.92
N GLY A 223 17.46 5.79 1.56
CA GLY A 223 17.07 5.45 0.20
C GLY A 223 15.75 6.13 -0.19
N VAL A 224 15.65 6.51 -1.47
CA VAL A 224 14.50 7.22 -2.05
C VAL A 224 13.99 6.44 -3.26
N ILE A 225 12.68 6.22 -3.30
CA ILE A 225 11.93 5.67 -4.43
C ILE A 225 10.74 6.59 -4.69
N ILE A 226 10.62 7.12 -5.91
CA ILE A 226 9.58 8.09 -6.29
C ILE A 226 8.93 7.68 -7.62
N GLY A 227 7.59 7.62 -7.65
CA GLY A 227 6.78 7.74 -8.86
C GLY A 227 6.20 9.17 -8.93
N ARG A 228 6.17 9.78 -10.12
CA ARG A 228 5.83 11.21 -10.30
C ARG A 228 4.42 11.48 -10.80
N ASN A 229 3.87 10.54 -11.56
CA ASN A 229 2.49 10.53 -12.03
C ASN A 229 1.94 9.10 -11.91
N GLY A 230 2.26 8.47 -10.78
CA GLY A 230 2.03 7.07 -10.50
C GLY A 230 2.77 6.66 -9.23
N SER A 231 2.69 5.38 -8.93
CA SER A 231 3.10 4.87 -7.62
C SER A 231 4.60 4.79 -7.40
N GLY A 232 5.04 4.97 -6.15
CA GLY A 232 6.44 4.73 -5.79
C GLY A 232 6.86 3.28 -6.10
N VAL A 233 5.98 2.34 -5.77
CA VAL A 233 6.05 0.92 -6.13
C VAL A 233 4.68 0.54 -6.69
N ASN A 234 4.64 0.00 -7.90
CA ASN A 234 3.42 -0.44 -8.59
C ASN A 234 3.56 -1.92 -8.98
N PHE A 235 2.60 -2.78 -8.69
CA PHE A 235 2.63 -4.15 -9.18
C PHE A 235 1.25 -4.68 -9.52
N ASP A 236 1.01 -4.91 -10.81
CA ASP A 236 -0.25 -5.38 -11.37
C ASP A 236 -0.33 -6.93 -11.26
N THR A 237 -0.15 -7.46 -10.05
CA THR A 237 -0.17 -8.92 -9.79
C THR A 237 -1.58 -9.47 -9.78
N GLU A 238 -1.81 -10.67 -10.30
CA GLU A 238 -3.11 -11.34 -10.26
C GLU A 238 -3.07 -12.70 -9.57
N ALA A 239 -4.22 -13.22 -9.12
CA ALA A 239 -4.31 -14.53 -8.47
C ALA A 239 -3.74 -15.69 -9.34
N ALA A 240 -3.70 -15.51 -10.67
CA ALA A 240 -3.12 -16.48 -11.60
C ALA A 240 -1.59 -16.57 -11.52
N ASP A 241 -0.91 -15.55 -10.97
CA ASP A 241 0.53 -15.54 -10.74
C ASP A 241 0.96 -16.42 -9.55
N GLY A 242 -0.02 -16.86 -8.73
CA GLY A 242 0.14 -17.72 -7.56
C GLY A 242 -0.27 -17.00 -6.26
N ASP A 243 -0.21 -17.71 -5.12
CA ASP A 243 -0.44 -17.14 -3.77
C ASP A 243 0.73 -16.24 -3.30
N GLY A 244 1.41 -15.61 -4.26
CA GLY A 244 2.62 -14.85 -4.09
C GLY A 244 2.37 -13.47 -3.49
N TYR A 245 3.44 -12.86 -2.98
CA TYR A 245 3.37 -11.55 -2.31
C TYR A 245 4.36 -10.59 -2.93
N VAL A 246 3.93 -9.36 -3.18
CA VAL A 246 4.85 -8.23 -3.30
C VAL A 246 5.31 -7.85 -1.89
N THR A 247 6.57 -8.16 -1.61
CA THR A 247 7.19 -7.90 -0.31
C THR A 247 7.92 -6.56 -0.32
N VAL A 248 7.47 -5.62 0.49
CA VAL A 248 8.11 -4.29 0.65
C VAL A 248 8.69 -4.15 2.05
N VAL A 249 10.02 -3.98 2.11
CA VAL A 249 10.74 -3.64 3.35
C VAL A 249 11.24 -2.21 3.23
N ASN A 250 10.50 -1.27 3.82
CA ASN A 250 10.81 0.16 3.75
C ASN A 250 11.40 0.68 5.06
N ASN A 251 12.56 1.32 4.97
CA ASN A 251 13.17 2.11 6.04
C ASN A 251 13.54 3.53 5.55
N GLY A 252 13.29 3.84 4.28
CA GLY A 252 13.59 5.11 3.63
C GLY A 252 12.31 5.85 3.22
N LEU A 253 12.33 6.53 2.07
CA LEU A 253 11.16 7.13 1.46
C LEU A 253 10.69 6.31 0.26
N ILE A 254 9.41 5.97 0.23
CA ILE A 254 8.67 5.55 -0.95
C ILE A 254 7.53 6.57 -1.13
N SER A 255 7.45 7.21 -2.30
CA SER A 255 6.45 8.24 -2.56
C SER A 255 5.86 8.07 -3.95
N GLY A 256 4.54 7.96 -4.03
CA GLY A 256 3.81 8.30 -5.24
C GLY A 256 3.47 9.78 -5.19
N ARG A 257 3.54 10.42 -6.35
CA ARG A 257 3.28 11.85 -6.49
C ARG A 257 2.39 12.06 -7.69
N TYR A 258 1.68 13.18 -7.63
CA TYR A 258 1.01 13.78 -8.76
C TYR A 258 1.80 15.00 -9.24
N ASP A 259 1.96 15.13 -10.55
CA ASP A 259 2.69 16.22 -11.20
C ASP A 259 1.80 17.12 -12.08
N GLY A 260 0.48 16.91 -12.11
CA GLY A 260 -0.47 17.79 -12.81
C GLY A 260 -1.22 17.15 -13.98
N PHE A 261 -1.10 15.84 -14.21
CA PHE A 261 -1.67 15.15 -15.39
C PHE A 261 -2.70 14.08 -15.01
N GLY A 262 -3.87 14.15 -15.65
CA GLY A 262 -5.16 13.73 -15.10
C GLY A 262 -5.47 12.24 -14.91
N ASP A 263 -4.49 11.33 -14.94
CA ASP A 263 -4.72 9.89 -14.74
C ASP A 263 -3.79 9.21 -13.73
N GLY A 264 -2.82 9.91 -13.13
CA GLY A 264 -1.90 9.31 -12.14
C GLY A 264 -2.49 9.28 -10.72
N ASP A 265 -2.80 8.09 -10.21
CA ASP A 265 -3.24 7.80 -8.83
C ASP A 265 -2.21 8.18 -7.76
N GLY A 266 -0.90 8.08 -8.03
CA GLY A 266 0.13 8.70 -7.20
C GLY A 266 0.31 8.04 -5.83
N ASP A 267 0.11 6.73 -5.74
CA ASP A 267 0.16 5.98 -4.49
C ASP A 267 1.57 5.74 -3.97
N GLY A 268 1.75 5.66 -2.65
CA GLY A 268 3.04 5.23 -2.10
C GLY A 268 3.41 3.84 -2.59
N VAL A 269 2.51 2.88 -2.36
CA VAL A 269 2.60 1.50 -2.84
C VAL A 269 1.23 1.11 -3.40
N ASP A 270 1.22 0.58 -4.62
CA ASP A 270 0.03 0.06 -5.29
C ASP A 270 0.31 -1.38 -5.76
N VAL A 271 -0.53 -2.32 -5.32
CA VAL A 271 -0.41 -3.75 -5.62
C VAL A 271 -1.77 -4.41 -5.70
N ASP A 272 -2.22 -4.76 -6.91
CA ASP A 272 -3.55 -5.34 -7.17
C ASP A 272 -3.91 -6.56 -6.29
N TYR A 273 -2.93 -7.40 -5.92
CA TYR A 273 -3.15 -8.64 -5.17
C TYR A 273 -2.57 -8.55 -3.75
N LEU A 274 -1.63 -9.43 -3.36
CA LEU A 274 -1.23 -9.55 -1.96
C LEU A 274 0.08 -8.82 -1.63
N VAL A 275 0.07 -8.10 -0.50
CA VAL A 275 1.26 -7.42 0.02
C VAL A 275 1.79 -8.01 1.32
N SER A 276 3.12 -7.93 1.48
CA SER A 276 3.80 -8.16 2.75
C SER A 276 4.72 -6.99 3.05
N ILE A 277 4.20 -6.05 3.85
CA ILE A 277 4.85 -4.76 4.11
C ILE A 277 5.43 -4.73 5.52
N ARG A 278 6.68 -4.28 5.60
CA ARG A 278 7.33 -3.87 6.85
C ARG A 278 7.87 -2.46 6.67
N ASN A 279 7.25 -1.50 7.35
CA ASN A 279 7.61 -0.10 7.27
C ASN A 279 8.24 0.41 8.59
N THR A 280 9.36 1.10 8.49
CA THR A 280 9.95 1.97 9.55
C THR A 280 10.33 3.34 8.99
N GLY A 281 10.13 3.57 7.70
CA GLY A 281 10.37 4.83 7.01
C GLY A 281 9.05 5.50 6.66
N THR A 282 9.02 6.22 5.54
CA THR A 282 7.83 6.87 5.02
C THR A 282 7.36 6.16 3.76
N ILE A 283 6.06 5.83 3.73
CA ILE A 283 5.31 5.50 2.53
C ILE A 283 4.25 6.60 2.39
N GLU A 284 4.25 7.33 1.28
CA GLU A 284 3.33 8.45 1.07
C GLU A 284 2.73 8.49 -0.34
N GLY A 285 1.40 8.66 -0.43
CA GLY A 285 0.72 9.07 -1.66
C GLY A 285 0.31 10.53 -1.57
N ILE A 286 0.81 11.38 -2.47
CA ILE A 286 0.59 12.83 -2.41
C ILE A 286 0.21 13.46 -3.76
N GLY A 287 -0.69 14.43 -3.72
CA GLY A 287 -0.89 15.42 -4.78
C GLY A 287 -2.14 15.27 -5.66
N ALA A 288 -3.04 14.34 -5.41
CA ALA A 288 -4.31 14.21 -6.14
C ALA A 288 -5.10 15.53 -6.28
N ASP A 289 -5.54 15.87 -7.52
CA ASP A 289 -6.35 17.07 -7.85
C ASP A 289 -7.86 16.91 -7.53
N LEU A 290 -8.22 16.03 -6.58
CA LEU A 290 -9.59 15.81 -6.05
C LEU A 290 -10.69 15.40 -7.05
N ILE A 291 -10.41 15.42 -8.36
CA ILE A 291 -11.44 15.29 -9.41
C ILE A 291 -11.42 13.90 -10.03
N GLU A 292 -10.26 13.22 -10.15
CA GLU A 292 -10.15 11.87 -10.76
C GLU A 292 -9.11 10.92 -10.11
N ASN A 293 -8.23 11.38 -9.19
CA ASN A 293 -7.14 10.57 -8.60
C ASN A 293 -7.27 10.45 -7.07
N PHE A 294 -7.04 9.25 -6.52
CA PHE A 294 -7.05 8.98 -5.08
C PHE A 294 -5.64 8.58 -4.66
N ALA A 295 -4.83 9.54 -4.22
CA ALA A 295 -3.46 9.26 -3.79
C ALA A 295 -3.45 8.66 -2.38
N ASP A 296 -3.31 7.35 -2.33
CA ASP A 296 -3.31 6.54 -1.13
C ASP A 296 -1.87 6.23 -0.67
N GLY A 297 -1.67 6.09 0.63
CA GLY A 297 -0.37 5.65 1.14
C GLY A 297 -0.05 4.25 0.64
N ILE A 298 -1.01 3.34 0.79
CA ILE A 298 -0.96 1.97 0.29
C ILE A 298 -2.33 1.63 -0.30
N ALA A 299 -2.37 1.17 -1.55
CA ALA A 299 -3.49 0.46 -2.15
C ALA A 299 -3.09 -1.01 -2.35
N ALA A 300 -3.91 -1.97 -1.89
CA ALA A 300 -3.62 -3.39 -2.10
C ALA A 300 -4.85 -4.32 -2.05
N GLY A 301 -4.73 -5.50 -2.66
CA GLY A 301 -5.71 -6.60 -2.59
C GLY A 301 -5.80 -7.36 -1.26
N GLY A 302 -4.94 -7.06 -0.30
CA GLY A 302 -4.95 -7.64 1.05
C GLY A 302 -3.57 -8.11 1.53
N GLY A 303 -3.54 -8.94 2.58
CA GLY A 303 -2.30 -9.54 3.10
C GLY A 303 -1.84 -8.92 4.42
N ARG A 304 -0.56 -8.57 4.55
CA ARG A 304 0.01 -8.16 5.85
C ARG A 304 0.79 -6.85 5.78
N ILE A 305 0.37 -5.89 6.60
CA ILE A 305 1.01 -4.58 6.73
C ILE A 305 1.49 -4.40 8.17
N ASN A 306 2.80 -4.28 8.37
CA ASN A 306 3.37 -3.94 9.68
C ASN A 306 4.03 -2.56 9.60
N ASN A 307 3.34 -1.54 10.11
CA ASN A 307 3.86 -0.19 10.28
C ASN A 307 4.46 -0.05 11.67
N LEU A 308 5.78 -0.08 11.78
CA LEU A 308 6.46 -0.16 13.06
C LEU A 308 6.72 1.23 13.64
N ALA A 309 7.13 1.27 14.91
CA ALA A 309 7.45 2.52 15.59
C ALA A 309 8.42 3.40 14.77
N GLY A 310 8.00 4.65 14.54
CA GLY A 310 8.72 5.63 13.71
C GLY A 310 8.40 5.56 12.20
N GLY A 311 7.67 4.53 11.76
CA GLY A 311 7.13 4.44 10.41
C GLY A 311 5.92 5.37 10.23
N LEU A 312 5.86 5.99 9.05
CA LEU A 312 4.73 6.77 8.58
C LEU A 312 4.16 6.11 7.33
N ILE A 313 2.85 5.92 7.33
CA ILE A 313 2.03 5.68 6.14
C ILE A 313 1.06 6.85 6.04
N HIS A 314 1.06 7.52 4.90
CA HIS A 314 0.24 8.71 4.68
C HIS A 314 -0.35 8.70 3.28
N GLY A 315 -1.63 8.96 3.15
CA GLY A 315 -2.22 9.29 1.85
C GLY A 315 -3.00 10.58 1.94
N GLN A 316 -3.07 11.28 0.82
CA GLN A 316 -3.97 12.42 0.71
C GLN A 316 -5.43 11.95 0.72
N SER A 317 -5.72 10.84 0.04
CA SER A 317 -7.03 10.18 0.05
C SER A 317 -7.11 9.24 1.26
N ASN A 318 -6.53 8.04 1.18
CA ASN A 318 -6.54 7.06 2.26
C ASN A 318 -5.11 6.78 2.74
N GLY A 319 -4.93 6.57 4.04
CA GLY A 319 -3.64 6.07 4.54
C GLY A 319 -3.36 4.67 3.99
N ILE A 320 -4.35 3.79 4.11
CA ILE A 320 -4.35 2.43 3.57
C ILE A 320 -5.74 2.16 2.99
N LEU A 321 -5.79 1.75 1.72
CA LEU A 321 -6.97 1.21 1.05
C LEU A 321 -6.71 -0.26 0.72
N ILE A 322 -7.67 -1.13 1.07
CA ILE A 322 -7.66 -2.53 0.67
C ILE A 322 -8.89 -2.81 -0.19
N ASP A 323 -8.69 -3.11 -1.47
CA ASP A 323 -9.75 -3.35 -2.47
C ASP A 323 -9.22 -4.22 -3.63
N ASP A 324 -9.99 -4.43 -4.70
CA ASP A 324 -9.54 -5.20 -5.87
C ASP A 324 -8.88 -4.37 -6.99
N GLY A 325 -8.53 -3.10 -6.73
CA GLY A 325 -8.08 -2.13 -7.74
C GLY A 325 -9.20 -1.52 -8.59
N ASP A 326 -10.43 -2.05 -8.51
CA ASP A 326 -11.62 -1.59 -9.23
C ASP A 326 -12.75 -1.14 -8.27
N ARG A 327 -12.41 -0.84 -7.01
CA ARG A 327 -13.32 -0.45 -5.92
C ARG A 327 -14.37 -1.50 -5.54
N ASN A 328 -14.13 -2.77 -5.82
CA ASN A 328 -14.90 -3.88 -5.27
C ASN A 328 -14.14 -4.53 -4.10
N GLY A 329 -14.72 -5.60 -3.55
CA GLY A 329 -14.14 -6.31 -2.43
C GLY A 329 -12.75 -6.85 -2.74
N ALA A 330 -11.86 -6.75 -1.77
CA ALA A 330 -10.49 -7.21 -1.77
C ALA A 330 -10.36 -8.69 -2.16
N TYR A 331 -9.12 -9.13 -2.34
CA TYR A 331 -8.83 -10.50 -2.73
C TYR A 331 -8.57 -11.44 -1.55
N ALA A 332 -8.19 -10.91 -0.39
CA ALA A 332 -7.93 -11.69 0.82
C ALA A 332 -8.01 -10.88 2.11
N GLU A 333 -8.10 -11.60 3.22
CA GLU A 333 -7.97 -11.06 4.58
C GLU A 333 -6.70 -10.21 4.77
N THR A 334 -6.81 -9.18 5.58
CA THR A 334 -5.78 -8.23 5.91
C THR A 334 -5.46 -8.22 7.39
N THR A 335 -4.17 -8.31 7.71
CA THR A 335 -3.65 -8.01 9.05
C THR A 335 -2.82 -6.73 9.02
N LEU A 336 -3.33 -5.69 9.67
CA LEU A 336 -2.62 -4.44 9.96
C LEU A 336 -2.09 -4.46 11.39
N ILE A 337 -0.77 -4.29 11.54
CA ILE A 337 -0.13 -4.02 12.84
C ILE A 337 0.52 -2.64 12.77
N ASN A 338 0.00 -1.69 13.53
CA ASN A 338 0.45 -0.31 13.57
C ASN A 338 1.03 0.06 14.94
N ASP A 339 2.35 0.22 15.03
CA ASP A 339 3.07 0.88 16.13
C ASP A 339 3.56 2.29 15.73
N GLY A 340 3.41 2.66 14.45
CA GLY A 340 3.82 3.94 13.88
C GLY A 340 2.65 4.91 13.74
N THR A 341 2.64 5.67 12.64
CA THR A 341 1.53 6.54 12.26
C THR A 341 0.95 6.09 10.92
N VAL A 342 -0.36 5.91 10.86
CA VAL A 342 -1.15 5.83 9.63
C VAL A 342 -2.04 7.06 9.59
N SER A 343 -2.06 7.78 8.46
CA SER A 343 -2.83 9.02 8.37
C SER A 343 -3.42 9.31 7.00
N ALA A 344 -4.53 10.04 6.99
CA ALA A 344 -5.20 10.53 5.78
C ALA A 344 -5.64 12.00 5.92
N GLU A 345 -5.70 12.73 4.80
CA GLU A 345 -6.21 14.12 4.78
C GLU A 345 -7.70 14.20 4.41
N LEU A 346 -8.18 13.37 3.48
CA LEU A 346 -9.51 13.54 2.88
C LEU A 346 -10.44 12.33 3.04
N GLY A 347 -9.87 11.14 3.12
CA GLY A 347 -10.59 9.88 3.24
C GLY A 347 -10.28 9.20 4.57
N TYR A 348 -10.01 7.90 4.51
CA TYR A 348 -9.88 7.07 5.69
C TYR A 348 -8.42 6.86 6.03
N ALA A 349 -8.05 6.87 7.30
CA ALA A 349 -6.70 6.46 7.65
C ALA A 349 -6.50 4.96 7.29
N VAL A 350 -7.52 4.14 7.51
CA VAL A 350 -7.59 2.74 7.08
C VAL A 350 -8.97 2.46 6.52
N ARG A 351 -9.05 1.89 5.33
CA ARG A 351 -10.28 1.41 4.71
C ARG A 351 -10.10 0.03 4.13
N PHE A 352 -10.92 -0.91 4.54
CA PHE A 352 -11.02 -2.24 3.95
C PHE A 352 -12.36 -2.38 3.23
N ILE A 353 -12.32 -2.91 2.01
CA ILE A 353 -13.51 -3.18 1.20
C ILE A 353 -13.53 -4.68 0.97
N GLY A 354 -14.59 -5.37 1.39
CA GLY A 354 -14.67 -6.83 1.26
C GLY A 354 -15.54 -7.44 2.34
N ASP A 355 -15.68 -8.77 2.33
CA ASP A 355 -16.39 -9.58 3.32
C ASP A 355 -15.42 -10.47 4.13
N PHE A 356 -14.17 -10.03 4.30
CA PHE A 356 -13.11 -10.80 4.95
C PHE A 356 -13.00 -10.43 6.42
N ASP A 357 -12.73 -11.43 7.26
CA ASP A 357 -12.44 -11.22 8.68
C ASP A 357 -11.05 -10.58 8.88
N ASP A 358 -10.99 -9.25 8.93
CA ASP A 358 -9.76 -8.49 9.02
C ASP A 358 -9.31 -8.26 10.47
N LEU A 359 -8.02 -7.92 10.63
CA LEU A 359 -7.40 -7.68 11.92
C LEU A 359 -6.56 -6.40 11.94
N ILE A 360 -6.98 -5.44 12.75
CA ILE A 360 -6.24 -4.23 13.08
C ILE A 360 -5.72 -4.30 14.52
N ILE A 361 -4.41 -4.22 14.69
CA ILE A 361 -3.76 -4.04 15.99
C ILE A 361 -3.03 -2.69 15.98
N ASN A 362 -3.53 -1.74 16.76
CA ASN A 362 -2.98 -0.39 16.85
C ASN A 362 -2.34 -0.14 18.22
N SER A 363 -1.02 0.03 18.27
CA SER A 363 -0.29 0.60 19.42
C SER A 363 0.24 2.02 19.13
N GLY A 364 0.08 2.49 17.88
CA GLY A 364 0.56 3.78 17.39
C GLY A 364 -0.57 4.80 17.24
N THR A 365 -0.55 5.56 16.15
CA THR A 365 -1.59 6.51 15.79
C THR A 365 -2.23 6.12 14.46
N ILE A 366 -3.56 6.10 14.41
CA ILE A 366 -4.36 6.06 13.19
C ILE A 366 -5.21 7.33 13.20
N ALA A 367 -5.07 8.19 12.21
CA ALA A 367 -5.71 9.51 12.25
C ALA A 367 -6.15 9.98 10.86
N THR A 368 -7.36 10.51 10.76
CA THR A 368 -7.80 11.24 9.57
C THR A 368 -8.18 12.68 9.92
N ASP A 369 -8.04 13.59 8.96
CA ASP A 369 -8.66 14.92 9.01
C ASP A 369 -10.13 14.90 8.49
N ALA A 370 -10.58 13.76 7.97
CA ALA A 370 -11.96 13.50 7.59
C ALA A 370 -12.80 13.02 8.80
N GLU A 371 -13.89 12.28 8.55
CA GLU A 371 -14.80 11.81 9.60
C GLU A 371 -14.42 10.44 10.15
N ILE A 372 -14.22 9.45 9.26
CA ILE A 372 -13.99 8.05 9.65
C ILE A 372 -12.50 7.71 9.52
N ALA A 373 -11.87 7.35 10.63
CA ALA A 373 -10.48 6.94 10.68
C ALA A 373 -10.31 5.49 10.22
N ILE A 374 -11.20 4.60 10.64
CA ILE A 374 -11.18 3.18 10.32
C ILE A 374 -12.55 2.80 9.76
N ASP A 375 -12.57 2.27 8.54
CA ASP A 375 -13.68 1.56 7.92
C ASP A 375 -13.21 0.11 7.72
N ALA A 376 -13.72 -0.82 8.52
CA ALA A 376 -13.29 -2.23 8.50
C ALA A 376 -13.99 -3.06 7.41
N GLY A 377 -15.07 -2.53 6.82
CA GLY A 377 -15.77 -3.20 5.73
C GLY A 377 -16.83 -4.18 6.22
N ALA A 378 -16.86 -5.38 5.65
CA ALA A 378 -17.73 -6.46 6.12
C ALA A 378 -16.87 -7.68 6.46
N GLY A 379 -17.43 -8.63 7.21
CA GLY A 379 -16.69 -9.76 7.78
C GLY A 379 -16.70 -9.69 9.30
N ASP A 380 -16.27 -10.75 10.00
CA ASP A 380 -16.20 -10.74 11.47
C ASP A 380 -14.85 -10.11 11.93
N ASP A 381 -14.79 -8.79 11.91
CA ASP A 381 -13.59 -7.97 12.04
C ASP A 381 -13.10 -7.80 13.48
N LYS A 382 -11.80 -7.52 13.61
CA LYS A 382 -11.15 -7.35 14.91
C LYS A 382 -10.30 -6.10 14.97
N VAL A 383 -10.67 -5.18 15.85
CA VAL A 383 -9.88 -3.99 16.14
C VAL A 383 -9.39 -4.03 17.58
N ARG A 384 -8.08 -3.99 17.77
CA ARG A 384 -7.41 -3.94 19.08
C ARG A 384 -6.62 -2.65 19.18
N ASN A 385 -7.17 -1.68 19.90
CA ASN A 385 -6.59 -0.36 20.05
C ASN A 385 -5.91 -0.20 21.41
N GLN A 386 -4.59 -0.07 21.43
CA GLN A 386 -3.77 0.32 22.57
C GLN A 386 -3.14 1.72 22.38
N GLY A 387 -3.38 2.32 21.20
CA GLY A 387 -2.80 3.58 20.76
C GLY A 387 -3.82 4.72 20.77
N GLN A 388 -3.77 5.51 19.71
CA GLN A 388 -4.66 6.65 19.48
C GLN A 388 -5.36 6.47 18.14
N ILE A 389 -6.68 6.63 18.13
CA ILE A 389 -7.48 6.76 16.92
C ILE A 389 -8.10 8.16 16.92
N ILE A 390 -7.92 8.92 15.82
CA ILE A 390 -8.49 10.26 15.66
C ILE A 390 -9.43 10.24 14.47
N GLY A 391 -10.74 10.37 14.74
CA GLY A 391 -11.84 10.08 13.82
C GLY A 391 -12.66 8.87 14.29
N ASN A 392 -13.78 8.62 13.62
CA ASN A 392 -14.70 7.53 13.96
C ASN A 392 -14.13 6.17 13.56
N VAL A 393 -14.59 5.13 14.24
CA VAL A 393 -14.34 3.72 13.90
C VAL A 393 -15.67 3.12 13.46
N ASP A 394 -15.70 2.62 12.24
CA ASP A 394 -16.82 1.91 11.64
C ASP A 394 -16.39 0.46 11.39
N LEU A 395 -17.01 -0.49 12.10
CA LEU A 395 -16.70 -1.93 11.96
C LEU A 395 -17.53 -2.58 10.84
N GLY A 396 -18.71 -2.02 10.53
CA GLY A 396 -19.50 -2.39 9.36
C GLY A 396 -20.39 -3.62 9.56
N GLU A 397 -20.37 -4.57 8.62
CA GLU A 397 -21.30 -5.72 8.64
C GLU A 397 -20.59 -7.00 9.10
N GLY A 398 -21.07 -7.67 10.12
CA GLY A 398 -20.43 -8.86 10.68
C GLY A 398 -20.56 -8.89 12.19
N ASN A 399 -20.03 -9.93 12.84
CA ASN A 399 -19.97 -9.98 14.31
C ASN A 399 -18.60 -9.51 14.77
N ASP A 400 -18.48 -8.22 15.03
CA ASP A 400 -17.20 -7.56 15.19
C ASP A 400 -16.73 -7.53 16.65
N ASP A 401 -15.41 -7.40 16.83
CA ASP A 401 -14.77 -7.38 18.15
C ASP A 401 -13.80 -6.21 18.26
N TYR A 402 -14.33 -5.05 18.68
CA TYR A 402 -13.55 -3.88 19.07
C TYR A 402 -13.15 -3.94 20.55
N ARG A 403 -11.85 -3.80 20.84
CA ARG A 403 -11.34 -3.64 22.21
C ARG A 403 -10.31 -2.53 22.32
N GLY A 404 -10.66 -1.52 23.12
CA GLY A 404 -9.80 -0.42 23.51
C GLY A 404 -9.12 -0.63 24.86
N ASP A 405 -7.78 -0.55 24.87
CA ASP A 405 -6.96 -0.12 26.00
C ASP A 405 -6.35 1.29 25.75
N GLY A 406 -6.58 1.86 24.56
CA GLY A 406 -6.16 3.19 24.10
C GLY A 406 -7.32 4.19 24.09
N GLU A 407 -7.19 5.30 23.34
CA GLU A 407 -8.23 6.33 23.22
C GLU A 407 -8.75 6.43 21.77
N VAL A 408 -10.03 6.78 21.62
CA VAL A 408 -10.67 7.17 20.36
C VAL A 408 -11.18 8.60 20.49
N ALA A 409 -10.75 9.48 19.60
CA ALA A 409 -11.27 10.84 19.48
C ALA A 409 -12.33 10.88 18.37
N GLY A 410 -13.43 10.17 18.59
CA GLY A 410 -14.51 9.93 17.64
C GLY A 410 -15.53 8.96 18.25
N GLU A 411 -16.44 8.47 17.42
CA GLU A 411 -17.43 7.45 17.79
C GLU A 411 -16.94 6.05 17.39
N ILE A 412 -17.46 5.03 18.07
CA ILE A 412 -17.24 3.62 17.74
C ILE A 412 -18.59 3.03 17.33
N TRP A 413 -18.70 2.58 16.07
CA TRP A 413 -19.89 1.98 15.49
C TRP A 413 -19.64 0.49 15.25
N GLY A 414 -20.48 -0.37 15.82
CA GLY A 414 -20.48 -1.81 15.56
C GLY A 414 -21.01 -2.12 14.18
N GLY A 415 -22.18 -1.56 13.86
CA GLY A 415 -22.80 -1.74 12.55
C GLY A 415 -23.83 -2.87 12.60
N ALA A 416 -23.74 -3.87 11.75
CA ALA A 416 -24.75 -4.93 11.68
C ALA A 416 -24.20 -6.30 12.07
N GLY A 417 -24.71 -6.88 13.15
CA GLY A 417 -24.37 -8.22 13.63
C GLY A 417 -24.44 -8.33 15.15
N ASP A 418 -23.98 -9.44 15.74
CA ASP A 418 -23.88 -9.55 17.21
C ASP A 418 -22.50 -9.05 17.66
N ASP A 419 -22.35 -7.75 17.90
CA ASP A 419 -21.05 -7.12 18.12
C ASP A 419 -20.58 -7.15 19.57
N VAL A 420 -19.25 -7.06 19.74
CA VAL A 420 -18.59 -6.90 21.02
C VAL A 420 -17.72 -5.64 21.00
N ILE A 421 -18.20 -4.60 21.68
CA ILE A 421 -17.51 -3.31 21.76
C ILE A 421 -17.10 -3.03 23.19
N ALA A 422 -15.79 -2.82 23.40
CA ALA A 422 -15.24 -2.28 24.63
C ALA A 422 -14.47 -0.98 24.33
N GLY A 423 -15.07 0.18 24.68
CA GLY A 423 -14.54 1.51 24.39
C GLY A 423 -13.17 1.76 25.00
N GLY A 424 -13.04 1.46 26.30
CA GLY A 424 -11.75 1.38 26.97
C GLY A 424 -11.53 2.51 27.96
N ALA A 425 -10.62 3.43 27.66
CA ALA A 425 -10.33 4.57 28.51
C ALA A 425 -10.65 5.87 27.78
N GLY A 426 -11.28 6.81 28.48
CA GLY A 426 -11.73 8.07 27.88
C GLY A 426 -13.22 8.23 28.06
N ALA A 427 -13.80 9.28 27.47
CA ALA A 427 -15.26 9.37 27.40
C ALA A 427 -15.66 8.87 26.01
N ASP A 428 -16.14 7.63 25.95
CA ASP A 428 -16.40 6.95 24.69
C ASP A 428 -17.84 7.18 24.23
N VAL A 429 -18.05 7.28 22.92
CA VAL A 429 -19.38 7.27 22.30
C VAL A 429 -19.50 5.98 21.50
N ILE A 430 -20.44 5.12 21.90
CA ILE A 430 -20.59 3.76 21.38
C ILE A 430 -21.98 3.63 20.77
N VAL A 431 -22.03 3.23 19.50
CA VAL A 431 -23.23 2.79 18.78
C VAL A 431 -23.05 1.30 18.51
N GLY A 432 -23.95 0.46 19.05
CA GLY A 432 -23.95 -0.98 18.76
C GLY A 432 -24.33 -1.20 17.30
N GLY A 433 -25.59 -0.88 16.99
CA GLY A 433 -26.15 -0.99 15.65
C GLY A 433 -27.13 -2.15 15.59
N GLU A 434 -27.39 -2.68 14.40
CA GLU A 434 -28.37 -3.77 14.26
C GLU A 434 -27.82 -5.07 14.83
N GLY A 435 -28.61 -5.74 15.68
CA GLY A 435 -28.30 -7.10 16.12
C GLY A 435 -28.44 -7.26 17.61
N ARG A 436 -27.56 -8.04 18.23
CA ARG A 436 -27.58 -8.23 19.69
C ARG A 436 -26.19 -8.04 20.26
N ASP A 437 -25.95 -6.80 20.67
CA ASP A 437 -24.62 -6.34 20.98
C ASP A 437 -24.27 -6.44 22.46
N ARG A 438 -22.97 -6.43 22.70
CA ARG A 438 -22.36 -6.40 24.02
C ARG A 438 -21.47 -5.17 24.13
N LEU A 439 -22.01 -4.14 24.76
CA LEU A 439 -21.39 -2.83 24.86
C LEU A 439 -20.77 -2.64 26.25
N THR A 440 -19.52 -2.21 26.28
CA THR A 440 -18.75 -1.90 27.50
C THR A 440 -18.12 -0.53 27.32
N GLY A 441 -18.46 0.43 28.17
CA GLY A 441 -17.92 1.79 28.11
C GLY A 441 -16.48 1.80 28.61
N GLY A 442 -16.27 1.23 29.79
CA GLY A 442 -14.97 1.17 30.45
C GLY A 442 -14.77 2.31 31.45
N ALA A 443 -13.64 3.01 31.32
CA ALA A 443 -13.25 4.04 32.25
C ALA A 443 -13.53 5.42 31.66
N GLY A 444 -14.63 6.03 32.07
CA GLY A 444 -15.09 7.24 31.42
C GLY A 444 -16.38 7.77 32.00
N ASN A 445 -16.93 8.79 31.34
CA ASN A 445 -18.36 9.01 31.33
C ASN A 445 -18.80 8.71 29.91
N ASP A 446 -19.34 7.53 29.69
CA ASP A 446 -19.54 6.99 28.35
C ASP A 446 -20.97 7.22 27.87
N VAL A 447 -21.16 7.30 26.56
CA VAL A 447 -22.47 7.49 25.93
C VAL A 447 -22.78 6.29 25.04
N PHE A 448 -23.85 5.58 25.35
CA PHE A 448 -24.39 4.50 24.52
C PHE A 448 -25.55 5.05 23.70
N VAL A 449 -25.38 5.11 22.39
CA VAL A 449 -26.33 5.76 21.48
C VAL A 449 -27.14 4.70 20.73
N PHE A 450 -28.45 4.89 20.69
CA PHE A 450 -29.38 4.13 19.85
C PHE A 450 -30.17 5.14 19.01
N ALA A 451 -30.07 4.99 17.70
CA ALA A 451 -30.63 5.90 16.71
C ALA A 451 -31.80 5.30 15.92
N ASP A 452 -31.93 3.97 15.88
CA ASP A 452 -33.06 3.26 15.27
C ASP A 452 -33.68 2.25 16.24
N VAL A 453 -34.96 1.93 16.07
CA VAL A 453 -35.63 0.89 16.86
C VAL A 453 -35.00 -0.50 16.65
N ASN A 454 -34.41 -0.73 15.48
CA ASN A 454 -33.76 -1.99 15.13
C ASN A 454 -32.34 -2.10 15.68
N ASP A 455 -31.79 -1.04 16.28
CA ASP A 455 -30.49 -1.08 16.96
C ASP A 455 -30.49 -1.99 18.20
N SER A 456 -31.64 -2.54 18.60
CA SER A 456 -31.71 -3.58 19.62
C SER A 456 -33.02 -4.34 19.53
N GLY A 457 -33.01 -5.61 19.93
CA GLY A 457 -34.23 -6.43 19.92
C GLY A 457 -35.26 -6.05 20.98
N ALA A 458 -36.53 -6.32 20.68
CA ALA A 458 -37.70 -6.06 21.54
C ALA A 458 -37.81 -6.89 22.85
N THR A 459 -36.93 -7.88 23.07
CA THR A 459 -37.05 -8.83 24.19
C THR A 459 -35.73 -8.99 24.93
N PHE A 460 -35.78 -9.44 26.19
CA PHE A 460 -34.57 -9.71 26.98
C PHE A 460 -33.53 -10.60 26.28
N GLY A 461 -33.96 -11.55 25.44
CA GLY A 461 -33.05 -12.51 24.78
C GLY A 461 -32.42 -12.00 23.49
N THR A 462 -33.00 -10.96 22.91
CA THR A 462 -32.62 -10.35 21.62
C THR A 462 -32.12 -8.92 21.78
N ALA A 463 -32.28 -8.33 22.96
CA ALA A 463 -31.82 -6.99 23.27
C ALA A 463 -30.32 -6.92 23.49
N ASP A 464 -29.77 -5.78 23.12
CA ASP A 464 -28.45 -5.31 23.45
C ASP A 464 -28.19 -5.27 24.93
N ARG A 465 -26.89 -5.32 25.27
CA ARG A 465 -26.43 -5.50 26.63
C ARG A 465 -25.31 -4.53 26.94
N ILE A 466 -25.60 -3.53 27.76
CA ILE A 466 -24.57 -2.69 28.37
C ILE A 466 -24.06 -3.42 29.62
N VAL A 467 -22.76 -3.72 29.66
CA VAL A 467 -22.18 -4.69 30.61
C VAL A 467 -21.65 -4.04 31.89
N ASP A 468 -21.26 -2.76 31.84
CA ASP A 468 -20.53 -2.10 32.93
C ASP A 468 -21.05 -0.69 33.28
N PHE A 469 -22.31 -0.37 32.97
CA PHE A 469 -22.90 0.95 33.22
C PHE A 469 -22.68 1.44 34.67
N THR A 470 -22.11 2.64 34.80
CA THR A 470 -21.81 3.32 36.06
C THR A 470 -22.43 4.72 36.14
N ALA A 471 -22.32 5.34 37.31
CA ALA A 471 -22.78 6.71 37.51
C ALA A 471 -21.86 7.70 36.77
N GLY A 472 -22.40 8.37 35.76
CA GLY A 472 -21.64 9.25 34.87
C GLY A 472 -21.95 8.93 33.40
N ASP A 473 -22.21 7.66 33.13
CA ASP A 473 -22.59 7.17 31.81
C ASP A 473 -24.02 7.58 31.46
N GLN A 474 -24.30 7.56 30.16
CA GLN A 474 -25.56 7.98 29.59
C GLN A 474 -26.02 7.02 28.50
N ILE A 475 -27.32 6.77 28.45
CA ILE A 475 -27.97 6.11 27.32
C ILE A 475 -28.73 7.18 26.55
N ASP A 476 -28.41 7.34 25.28
CA ASP A 476 -29.06 8.28 24.38
C ASP A 476 -30.01 7.51 23.46
N LEU A 477 -31.32 7.78 23.61
CA LEU A 477 -32.39 7.24 22.79
C LEU A 477 -33.06 8.35 21.95
N SER A 478 -32.49 9.56 21.94
CA SER A 478 -33.09 10.72 21.27
C SER A 478 -33.05 10.64 19.74
N GLY A 479 -32.34 9.66 19.17
CA GLY A 479 -32.39 9.37 17.73
C GLY A 479 -33.62 8.55 17.33
N ILE A 480 -34.27 7.86 18.27
CA ILE A 480 -35.42 7.01 17.98
C ILE A 480 -36.72 7.83 18.03
N ASP A 481 -37.42 7.90 16.91
CA ASP A 481 -38.77 8.45 16.86
C ASP A 481 -39.76 7.52 17.58
N SER A 482 -40.10 7.86 18.82
CA SER A 482 -40.90 7.02 19.71
C SER A 482 -42.34 6.76 19.25
N ASN A 483 -42.86 7.49 18.25
CA ASN A 483 -44.19 7.25 17.70
C ASN A 483 -44.24 7.57 16.18
N PRO A 484 -43.78 6.65 15.32
CA PRO A 484 -43.69 6.89 13.87
C PRO A 484 -45.05 7.06 13.16
N ALA A 485 -46.17 6.91 13.88
CA ALA A 485 -47.51 7.18 13.33
C ALA A 485 -47.89 8.67 13.38
N GLU A 486 -47.19 9.47 14.19
CA GLU A 486 -47.35 10.92 14.24
C GLU A 486 -46.27 11.60 13.37
N ALA A 487 -46.44 12.89 13.08
CA ALA A 487 -45.55 13.60 12.17
C ALA A 487 -44.42 14.32 12.93
N GLY A 488 -43.18 14.06 12.53
CA GLY A 488 -41.97 14.65 13.12
C GLY A 488 -41.15 13.59 13.84
N ASP A 489 -40.24 14.01 14.71
CA ASP A 489 -39.49 13.15 15.62
C ASP A 489 -40.04 13.29 17.05
N GLN A 490 -40.54 12.20 17.64
CA GLN A 490 -41.23 12.21 18.94
C GLN A 490 -40.32 11.65 20.03
N ALA A 491 -40.14 12.43 21.10
CA ALA A 491 -39.43 11.99 22.31
C ALA A 491 -40.23 10.96 23.14
N PHE A 492 -39.54 10.01 23.75
CA PHE A 492 -40.14 9.04 24.66
C PHE A 492 -40.74 9.67 25.92
N SER A 493 -41.88 9.13 26.36
CA SER A 493 -42.49 9.41 27.65
C SER A 493 -42.04 8.40 28.70
N PHE A 494 -41.08 8.75 29.55
CA PHE A 494 -40.62 7.88 30.63
C PHE A 494 -41.64 7.75 31.78
N ILE A 495 -42.18 6.54 31.97
CA ILE A 495 -43.22 6.24 32.97
C ILE A 495 -42.70 5.49 34.21
N GLY A 496 -41.36 5.37 34.36
CA GLY A 496 -40.75 4.66 35.49
C GLY A 496 -40.97 3.14 35.40
N ASP A 497 -41.43 2.51 36.47
CA ASP A 497 -41.67 1.05 36.54
C ASP A 497 -43.14 0.66 36.29
N ALA A 498 -44.01 1.62 35.95
CA ALA A 498 -45.43 1.39 35.65
C ALA A 498 -45.62 0.67 34.31
N ALA A 499 -46.50 -0.34 34.27
CA ALA A 499 -46.78 -1.10 33.04
C ALA A 499 -47.30 -0.19 31.92
N PHE A 500 -47.03 -0.56 30.65
CA PHE A 500 -47.54 0.16 29.49
C PHE A 500 -49.05 0.36 29.58
N SER A 501 -49.50 1.59 29.28
CA SER A 501 -50.88 2.02 29.40
C SER A 501 -51.65 1.93 28.08
N GLY A 502 -50.96 1.60 26.98
CA GLY A 502 -51.47 1.58 25.62
C GLY A 502 -51.40 2.96 24.95
N VAL A 503 -50.46 3.80 25.38
CA VAL A 503 -50.12 5.06 24.74
C VAL A 503 -48.79 4.83 24.02
N ALA A 504 -48.75 5.15 22.73
CA ALA A 504 -47.54 5.10 21.92
C ALA A 504 -46.42 6.00 22.48
N GLY A 505 -45.17 5.55 22.34
CA GLY A 505 -43.97 6.25 22.79
C GLY A 505 -43.72 6.18 24.29
N GLU A 506 -44.26 5.17 24.98
CA GLU A 506 -43.98 4.95 26.40
C GLU A 506 -42.65 4.23 26.61
N LEU A 507 -41.83 4.71 27.54
CA LEU A 507 -40.57 4.09 27.96
C LEU A 507 -40.64 3.71 29.44
N ARG A 508 -40.26 2.49 29.78
CA ARG A 508 -40.27 1.99 31.18
C ARG A 508 -39.01 1.22 31.52
N ILE A 509 -38.77 1.07 32.82
CA ILE A 509 -37.77 0.17 33.37
C ILE A 509 -38.42 -1.02 34.10
N ALA A 510 -37.75 -2.17 34.07
CA ALA A 510 -38.14 -3.35 34.82
C ALA A 510 -36.91 -4.10 35.35
N ALA A 511 -37.05 -4.75 36.52
CA ALA A 511 -36.06 -5.72 36.97
C ALA A 511 -36.37 -7.08 36.32
N ASP A 512 -35.45 -7.62 35.52
CA ASP A 512 -35.59 -8.95 34.91
C ASP A 512 -34.30 -9.76 35.02
N ARG A 513 -34.40 -11.00 35.53
CA ARG A 513 -33.29 -11.94 35.76
C ARG A 513 -32.06 -11.34 36.46
N GLY A 514 -32.27 -10.35 37.34
CA GLY A 514 -31.20 -9.68 38.09
C GLY A 514 -30.59 -8.44 37.41
N ASN A 515 -31.13 -8.02 36.27
CA ASN A 515 -30.69 -6.85 35.51
C ASN A 515 -31.77 -5.75 35.54
N THR A 516 -31.38 -4.52 35.24
CA THR A 516 -32.33 -3.47 34.84
C THR A 516 -32.54 -3.55 33.34
N VAL A 517 -33.79 -3.61 32.89
CA VAL A 517 -34.14 -3.65 31.48
C VAL A 517 -35.01 -2.45 31.15
N ILE A 518 -34.62 -1.71 30.13
CA ILE A 518 -35.40 -0.62 29.54
C ILE A 518 -36.27 -1.25 28.44
N TYR A 519 -37.55 -0.90 28.41
CA TYR A 519 -38.50 -1.32 27.38
C TYR A 519 -39.20 -0.09 26.81
N ALA A 520 -39.40 -0.06 25.50
CA ALA A 520 -40.19 0.95 24.82
C ALA A 520 -41.37 0.33 24.07
N ASP A 521 -42.55 0.94 24.18
CA ASP A 521 -43.77 0.64 23.41
C ASP A 521 -44.02 1.84 22.50
N MET A 522 -43.80 1.66 21.20
CA MET A 522 -43.82 2.73 20.21
C MET A 522 -45.18 2.86 19.53
N ASP A 523 -45.96 1.78 19.42
CA ASP A 523 -47.24 1.78 18.71
C ASP A 523 -48.49 1.78 19.63
N GLY A 524 -48.27 1.60 20.94
CA GLY A 524 -49.30 1.60 21.97
C GLY A 524 -50.06 0.27 22.10
N ASP A 525 -49.53 -0.84 21.59
CA ASP A 525 -50.15 -2.16 21.69
C ASP A 525 -49.90 -2.88 23.04
N MET A 526 -49.13 -2.25 23.94
CA MET A 526 -48.69 -2.76 25.25
C MET A 526 -47.64 -3.88 25.19
N ALA A 527 -47.08 -4.17 24.02
CA ALA A 527 -45.86 -4.94 23.86
C ALA A 527 -44.66 -3.99 23.76
N ALA A 528 -43.46 -4.53 24.00
CA ALA A 528 -42.25 -3.77 23.75
C ALA A 528 -41.86 -3.93 22.28
N ASP A 529 -41.46 -2.84 21.65
CA ASP A 529 -40.87 -2.76 20.31
C ASP A 529 -39.34 -2.68 20.38
N PHE A 530 -38.82 -2.15 21.48
CA PHE A 530 -37.39 -2.04 21.78
C PHE A 530 -37.13 -2.48 23.23
N ALA A 531 -36.00 -3.13 23.46
CA ALA A 531 -35.51 -3.40 24.80
C ALA A 531 -34.00 -3.22 24.90
N LEU A 532 -33.50 -2.86 26.09
CA LEU A 532 -32.07 -2.72 26.36
C LEU A 532 -31.76 -3.26 27.75
N VAL A 533 -30.79 -4.16 27.85
CA VAL A 533 -30.38 -4.79 29.11
C VAL A 533 -29.17 -4.06 29.70
N VAL A 534 -29.35 -3.46 30.88
CA VAL A 534 -28.26 -2.92 31.68
C VAL A 534 -27.89 -3.96 32.74
N VAL A 535 -26.75 -4.63 32.51
CA VAL A 535 -26.32 -5.80 33.26
C VAL A 535 -25.95 -5.42 34.69
N ASP A 536 -26.39 -6.23 35.66
CA ASP A 536 -26.05 -6.10 37.09
C ASP A 536 -26.34 -4.72 37.73
N LEU A 537 -27.11 -3.84 37.05
CA LEU A 537 -27.53 -2.56 37.61
C LEU A 537 -28.65 -2.76 38.64
N VAL A 538 -28.31 -2.61 39.92
CA VAL A 538 -29.22 -2.84 41.05
C VAL A 538 -29.94 -1.56 41.51
N ASP A 539 -29.33 -0.38 41.33
CA ASP A 539 -29.92 0.92 41.67
C ASP A 539 -30.23 1.72 40.40
N PRO A 540 -31.47 1.71 39.90
CA PRO A 540 -31.84 2.41 38.67
C PRO A 540 -31.81 3.94 38.80
N SER A 541 -31.57 4.51 39.99
CA SER A 541 -31.47 5.97 40.15
C SER A 541 -30.19 6.57 39.56
N VAL A 542 -29.18 5.75 39.25
CA VAL A 542 -27.97 6.19 38.54
C VAL A 542 -28.15 6.19 37.02
N LEU A 543 -29.26 5.64 36.52
CA LEU A 543 -29.56 5.60 35.09
C LEU A 543 -29.76 7.03 34.58
N SER A 544 -28.96 7.42 33.59
CA SER A 544 -29.09 8.68 32.86
C SER A 544 -29.61 8.39 31.46
N LEU A 545 -30.79 8.91 31.13
CA LEU A 545 -31.43 8.74 29.83
C LEU A 545 -31.55 10.11 29.14
N GLN A 546 -31.16 10.18 27.88
CA GLN A 546 -31.52 11.27 26.97
C GLN A 546 -32.59 10.77 26.01
N LEU A 547 -33.70 11.52 25.93
CA LEU A 547 -34.95 11.15 25.27
C LEU A 547 -35.43 12.26 24.36
#